data_AF-A0A6G7XFB7-F1
#
_entry.id   AF-A0A6G7XFB7-F1
#
_cell.length_a   1.000
_cell.length_b   1.000
_cell.length_c   1.000
_cell.angle_alpha   90.00
_cell.angle_beta   90.00
_cell.angle_gamma   90.00
#
_symmetry.space_group_name_H-M   'P 1'
#
loop_
_entity.id
_entity.type
_entity.pdbx_description
1 polymer ?
#
loop_
_entity_poly.entity_id
_entity_poly.type
_entity_poly.pdbx_seq_one_letter_code
_entity_poly.pdbx_strand_id
1 'polypeptide(L)'
;MMVVSVTAAERAIVRLTQPHTEMTEAGAVDWPPLLDWLDRSITEVVKRGGAGSNGLGIPINFGALRVLNDIRRANGRIREGLYLAKQSGSNALLADVAEAWTVARRSRSQGELADGQWLQVCEEVESWVVRIEAEQNVRPRQMELTVPCPRCEARWVLDGGERRAAVVIEYAEGRAPIAECRAEECEALWVGWSEITKLGFSVQASVDTAVLESCGIRVDRSGLSRGQDAMS
;
A
#
# COMPACT_ATOMS: atom_id res chain seq x y z
N MET A 1 25.65 7.15 22.05
CA MET A 1 25.05 8.29 21.35
C MET A 1 25.25 8.04 19.86
N MET A 2 24.17 7.80 19.11
CA MET A 2 24.27 7.70 17.65
C MET A 2 24.40 9.12 17.10
N VAL A 3 25.44 9.38 16.32
CA VAL A 3 25.61 10.67 15.63
C VAL A 3 24.69 10.64 14.42
N VAL A 4 23.55 11.31 14.50
CA VAL A 4 22.68 11.51 13.34
C VAL A 4 23.44 12.39 12.35
N SER A 5 23.83 11.80 11.22
CA SER A 5 24.52 12.55 10.17
C SER A 5 23.48 13.40 9.43
N VAL A 6 23.68 14.72 9.33
CA VAL A 6 22.81 15.61 8.54
C VAL A 6 22.61 15.10 7.10
N THR A 7 23.61 14.40 6.57
CA THR A 7 23.57 13.74 5.25
C THR A 7 22.57 12.58 5.16
N ALA A 8 22.21 11.93 6.27
CA ALA A 8 21.21 10.88 6.29
C ALA A 8 19.79 11.46 6.16
N ALA A 9 19.45 12.46 6.98
CA ALA A 9 18.19 13.20 6.86
C ALA A 9 18.02 13.88 5.48
N GLU A 10 19.09 14.44 4.89
CA GLU A 10 19.05 14.97 3.52
C GLU A 10 18.77 13.89 2.45
N ARG A 11 19.32 12.68 2.60
CA ARG A 11 18.97 11.57 1.71
C ARG A 11 17.53 11.10 1.95
N ALA A 12 17.10 11.04 3.21
CA ALA A 12 15.74 10.65 3.57
C ALA A 12 14.70 11.61 2.96
N ILE A 13 14.91 12.93 3.03
CA ILE A 13 13.97 13.88 2.45
C ILE A 13 13.88 13.74 0.92
N VAL A 14 14.99 13.47 0.24
CA VAL A 14 15.01 13.23 -1.21
C VAL A 14 14.16 12.00 -1.52
N ARG A 15 14.37 10.88 -0.81
CA ARG A 15 13.57 9.65 -1.00
C ARG A 15 12.09 9.85 -0.74
N LEU A 16 11.74 10.61 0.30
CA LEU A 16 10.35 10.90 0.67
C LEU A 16 9.61 11.74 -0.38
N THR A 17 10.30 12.70 -0.99
CA THR A 17 9.65 13.79 -1.75
C THR A 17 9.97 13.80 -3.25
N GLN A 18 10.98 13.07 -3.69
CA GLN A 18 11.44 13.04 -5.08
C GLN A 18 11.58 11.60 -5.60
N PRO A 19 11.42 11.38 -6.92
CA PRO A 19 11.82 10.14 -7.55
C PRO A 19 13.30 9.84 -7.29
N HIS A 20 13.63 8.58 -7.06
CA HIS A 20 15.00 8.17 -6.74
C HIS A 20 15.25 6.75 -7.25
N THR A 21 16.52 6.46 -7.55
CA THR A 21 16.95 5.14 -8.00
C THR A 21 17.66 4.42 -6.86
N GLU A 22 17.29 3.16 -6.62
CA GLU A 22 17.92 2.31 -5.61
C GLU A 22 18.52 1.07 -6.24
N MET A 23 19.70 0.67 -5.74
CA MET A 23 20.35 -0.56 -6.17
C MET A 23 19.84 -1.71 -5.30
N THR A 24 19.10 -2.62 -5.91
CA THR A 24 18.64 -3.87 -5.31
C THR A 24 19.47 -5.05 -5.83
N GLU A 25 19.26 -6.26 -5.28
CA GLU A 25 19.87 -7.48 -5.82
C GLU A 25 19.48 -7.75 -7.29
N ALA A 26 18.31 -7.28 -7.72
CA ALA A 26 17.81 -7.40 -9.09
C ALA A 26 18.35 -6.30 -10.04
N GLY A 27 19.09 -5.33 -9.51
CA GLY A 27 19.60 -4.17 -10.24
C GLY A 27 19.01 -2.85 -9.78
N ALA A 28 19.22 -1.81 -10.60
CA ALA A 28 18.69 -0.48 -10.35
C ALA A 28 17.17 -0.45 -10.53
N VAL A 29 16.45 0.04 -9.52
CA VAL A 29 14.99 0.22 -9.53
C VAL A 29 14.68 1.69 -9.34
N ASP A 30 13.88 2.25 -10.24
CA ASP A 30 13.38 3.62 -10.13
C ASP A 30 12.11 3.65 -9.29
N TRP A 31 12.15 4.41 -8.20
CA TRP A 31 11.04 4.57 -7.26
C TRP A 31 10.41 5.96 -7.41
N PRO A 32 9.06 6.05 -7.34
CA PRO A 32 8.42 7.34 -7.09
C PRO A 32 8.78 7.84 -5.68
N PRO A 33 8.46 9.10 -5.34
CA PRO A 33 8.57 9.58 -3.96
C PRO A 33 7.90 8.61 -2.99
N LEU A 34 8.56 8.25 -1.88
CA LEU A 34 8.02 7.26 -0.94
C LEU A 34 6.65 7.66 -0.38
N LEU A 35 6.38 8.96 -0.22
CA LEU A 35 5.07 9.44 0.22
C LEU A 35 3.97 9.26 -0.85
N ASP A 36 4.32 9.38 -2.14
CA ASP A 36 3.40 9.10 -3.25
C ASP A 36 3.16 7.59 -3.40
N TRP A 37 4.22 6.78 -3.28
CA TRP A 37 4.09 5.32 -3.18
C TRP A 37 3.15 4.92 -2.05
N LEU A 38 3.36 5.48 -0.85
CA LEU A 38 2.56 5.16 0.33
C LEU A 38 1.09 5.51 0.12
N ASP A 39 0.79 6.71 -0.39
CA ASP A 39 -0.59 7.15 -0.65
C ASP A 39 -1.28 6.24 -1.68
N ARG A 40 -0.59 5.90 -2.77
CA ARG A 40 -1.11 4.95 -3.77
C ARG A 40 -1.36 3.59 -3.16
N SER A 41 -0.43 3.07 -2.35
CA SER A 41 -0.53 1.75 -1.74
C SER A 41 -1.76 1.55 -0.85
N ILE A 42 -2.39 2.65 -0.37
CA ILE A 42 -3.65 2.60 0.38
C ILE A 42 -4.79 2.05 -0.47
N THR A 43 -4.84 2.41 -1.75
CA THR A 43 -5.93 2.08 -2.68
C THR A 43 -5.49 1.20 -3.85
N GLU A 44 -4.19 0.90 -3.97
CA GLU A 44 -3.61 0.13 -5.07
C GLU A 44 -3.90 -1.38 -5.02
N VAL A 45 -4.81 -1.80 -4.14
CA VAL A 45 -5.37 -3.14 -4.21
C VAL A 45 -6.43 -3.11 -5.31
N VAL A 46 -5.98 -3.42 -6.54
CA VAL A 46 -6.85 -3.78 -7.67
C VAL A 46 -7.50 -2.57 -8.37
N LYS A 47 -6.71 -1.74 -9.07
CA LYS A 47 -7.17 -1.13 -10.34
C LYS A 47 -7.31 -2.22 -11.43
N ARG A 48 -8.10 -3.28 -11.19
CA ARG A 48 -8.55 -4.19 -12.25
C ARG A 48 -9.82 -3.59 -12.84
N GLY A 49 -9.74 -3.17 -14.10
CA GLY A 49 -10.87 -3.03 -15.03
C GLY A 49 -12.10 -2.27 -14.51
N GLY A 50 -12.16 -0.97 -14.79
CA GLY A 50 -13.43 -0.25 -14.70
C GLY A 50 -14.42 -0.73 -15.76
N ALA A 51 -15.61 -1.16 -15.32
CA ALA A 51 -16.93 -0.86 -15.90
C ALA A 51 -17.98 -1.77 -15.23
N GLY A 52 -18.59 -1.30 -14.15
CA GLY A 52 -19.65 -2.06 -13.47
C GLY A 52 -19.84 -1.63 -12.03
N SER A 53 -20.45 -0.46 -11.84
CA SER A 53 -20.93 0.04 -10.54
C SER A 53 -21.93 -0.96 -9.93
N ASN A 54 -21.45 -1.93 -9.17
CA ASN A 54 -22.24 -2.75 -8.25
C ASN A 54 -21.46 -2.94 -6.93
N GLY A 55 -21.31 -1.85 -6.17
CA GLY A 55 -21.26 -1.86 -4.69
C GLY A 55 -20.15 -2.62 -3.96
N LEU A 56 -19.15 -3.21 -4.62
CA LEU A 56 -18.05 -3.89 -3.95
C LEU A 56 -17.03 -2.84 -3.47
N GLY A 57 -16.87 -2.72 -2.14
CA GLY A 57 -15.98 -1.75 -1.51
C GLY A 57 -14.53 -1.88 -1.99
N ILE A 58 -13.85 -0.75 -2.12
CA ILE A 58 -12.42 -0.71 -2.48
C ILE A 58 -11.63 -1.28 -1.30
N PRO A 59 -10.83 -2.35 -1.49
CA PRO A 59 -9.97 -2.85 -0.44
C PRO A 59 -8.94 -1.78 -0.04
N ILE A 60 -8.91 -1.44 1.26
CA ILE A 60 -8.03 -0.42 1.83
C ILE A 60 -6.84 -1.11 2.51
N ASN A 61 -5.61 -0.71 2.16
CA ASN A 61 -4.45 -1.07 2.97
C ASN A 61 -4.43 -0.22 4.26
N PHE A 62 -4.98 -0.78 5.34
CA PHE A 62 -5.00 -0.13 6.64
C PHE A 62 -3.60 0.07 7.26
N GLY A 63 -2.62 -0.76 6.90
CA GLY A 63 -1.22 -0.62 7.31
C GLY A 63 -0.63 0.68 6.76
N ALA A 64 -0.64 0.81 5.44
CA ALA A 64 -0.23 2.03 4.74
C ALA A 64 -1.00 3.27 5.20
N LEU A 65 -2.32 3.17 5.36
CA LEU A 65 -3.15 4.28 5.85
C LEU A 65 -2.74 4.74 7.26
N ARG A 66 -2.43 3.80 8.14
CA ARG A 66 -1.94 4.10 9.49
C ARG A 66 -0.58 4.81 9.44
N VAL A 67 0.37 4.29 8.65
CA VAL A 67 1.70 4.91 8.48
C VAL A 67 1.56 6.34 7.95
N LEU A 68 0.73 6.55 6.92
CA LEU A 68 0.50 7.87 6.32
C LEU A 68 -0.09 8.86 7.34
N ASN A 69 -1.09 8.43 8.11
CA ASN A 69 -1.73 9.29 9.11
C ASN A 69 -0.77 9.65 10.26
N ASP A 70 0.12 8.74 10.66
CA ASP A 70 1.12 9.05 11.67
C ASP A 70 2.17 10.04 11.17
N ILE A 71 2.62 9.89 9.92
CA ILE A 71 3.51 10.87 9.27
C ILE A 71 2.82 12.25 9.19
N ARG A 72 1.55 12.31 8.80
CA ARG A 72 0.78 13.58 8.79
C ARG A 72 0.77 14.26 10.16
N ARG A 73 0.50 13.51 11.23
CA ARG A 73 0.51 14.05 12.61
C ARG A 73 1.90 14.54 13.02
N ALA A 74 2.94 13.77 12.70
CA ALA A 74 4.32 14.13 13.01
C ALA A 74 4.77 15.38 12.26
N ASN A 75 4.51 15.45 10.95
CA ASN A 75 4.77 16.63 10.15
C ASN A 75 3.96 17.84 10.64
N GLY A 76 2.72 17.64 11.08
CA GLY A 76 1.92 18.69 11.72
C GLY A 76 2.60 19.31 12.94
N ARG A 77 3.21 18.49 13.81
CA ARG A 77 3.99 18.97 14.96
C ARG A 77 5.25 19.72 14.55
N ILE A 78 5.98 19.21 13.54
CA ILE A 78 7.16 19.91 13.00
C ILE A 78 6.76 21.27 12.45
N ARG A 79 5.71 21.33 11.63
CA ARG A 79 5.20 22.58 11.04
C ARG A 79 4.78 23.59 12.11
N GLU A 80 4.09 23.15 13.14
CA GLU A 80 3.71 23.99 14.28
C GLU A 80 4.96 24.55 14.99
N GLY A 81 5.96 23.71 15.24
CA GLY A 81 7.24 24.15 15.85
C GLY A 81 8.04 25.11 14.97
N LEU A 82 7.82 25.09 13.65
CA LEU A 82 8.42 26.02 12.68
C LEU A 82 7.53 27.22 12.34
N TYR A 83 6.40 27.40 13.05
CA TYR A 83 5.41 28.47 12.79
C TYR A 83 4.86 28.48 11.36
N LEU A 84 4.76 27.31 10.72
CA LEU A 84 4.18 27.15 9.39
C LEU A 84 2.67 26.99 9.47
N ALA A 85 1.99 27.35 8.37
CA ALA A 85 0.55 27.14 8.26
C ALA A 85 0.20 25.66 8.45
N LYS A 86 -0.99 25.41 9.02
CA LYS A 86 -1.53 24.05 9.11
C LYS A 86 -1.59 23.41 7.72
N GLN A 87 -1.51 22.09 7.72
CA GLN A 87 -1.44 21.26 6.53
C GLN A 87 -2.48 21.66 5.46
N SER A 88 -2.06 21.80 4.19
CA SER A 88 -2.91 22.35 3.12
C SER A 88 -4.00 21.40 2.59
N GLY A 89 -4.18 20.22 3.20
CA GLY A 89 -5.21 19.24 2.83
C GLY A 89 -4.70 17.80 2.88
N SER A 90 -5.56 16.83 2.57
CA SER A 90 -5.20 15.40 2.57
C SER A 90 -4.08 15.08 1.58
N ASN A 91 -4.06 15.75 0.43
CA ASN A 91 -3.17 15.44 -0.68
C ASN A 91 -1.89 16.30 -0.69
N ALA A 92 -1.71 17.17 0.31
CA ALA A 92 -0.61 18.13 0.35
C ALA A 92 0.65 17.60 1.03
N LEU A 93 0.62 16.40 1.64
CA LEU A 93 1.68 15.93 2.53
C LEU A 93 3.08 15.99 1.91
N LEU A 94 3.22 15.61 0.64
CA LEU A 94 4.51 15.65 -0.06
C LEU A 94 5.08 17.08 -0.09
N ALA A 95 4.26 18.06 -0.49
CA ALA A 95 4.66 19.47 -0.52
C ALA A 95 4.90 20.02 0.90
N ASP A 96 4.05 19.64 1.86
CA ASP A 96 4.15 20.09 3.25
C ASP A 96 5.45 19.63 3.91
N VAL A 97 5.90 18.40 3.61
CA VAL A 97 7.16 17.82 4.12
C VAL A 97 8.37 18.50 3.48
N ALA A 98 8.33 18.73 2.17
CA ALA A 98 9.41 19.43 1.46
C ALA A 98 9.56 20.90 1.93
N GLU A 99 8.45 21.59 2.15
CA GLU A 99 8.43 22.95 2.70
C GLU A 99 8.98 22.97 4.13
N ALA A 100 8.48 22.10 5.01
CA ALA A 100 8.91 22.03 6.41
C ALA A 100 10.42 21.78 6.53
N TRP A 101 10.97 20.86 5.72
CA TRP A 101 12.41 20.62 5.69
C TRP A 101 13.21 21.83 5.20
N THR A 102 12.75 22.50 4.14
CA THR A 102 13.43 23.69 3.60
C THR A 102 13.49 24.81 4.63
N VAL A 103 12.39 25.04 5.36
CA VAL A 103 12.33 26.04 6.42
C VAL A 103 13.19 25.64 7.61
N ALA A 104 13.11 24.39 8.08
CA ALA A 104 13.95 23.90 9.18
C ALA A 104 15.44 24.07 8.88
N ARG A 105 15.88 23.71 7.67
CA ARG A 105 17.28 23.86 7.24
C ARG A 105 17.71 25.33 7.19
N ARG A 106 16.83 26.21 6.70
CA ARG A 106 17.09 27.65 6.67
C ARG A 106 17.23 28.23 8.09
N SER A 107 16.24 28.01 8.96
CA SER A 107 16.27 28.48 10.35
C SER A 107 17.46 27.90 11.11
N ARG A 108 17.85 26.65 10.82
CA ARG A 108 19.08 26.07 11.37
C ARG A 108 20.34 26.85 10.93
N SER A 109 20.46 27.16 9.64
CA SER A 109 21.62 27.91 9.12
C SER A 109 21.71 29.34 9.67
N GLN A 110 20.57 29.90 10.10
CA GLN A 110 20.46 31.24 10.70
C GLN A 110 20.63 31.21 12.23
N GLY A 111 20.75 30.03 12.85
CA GLY A 111 20.83 29.88 14.30
C GLY A 111 19.51 30.09 15.04
N GLU A 112 18.38 30.12 14.34
CA GLU A 112 17.03 30.29 14.89
C GLU A 112 16.47 28.98 15.46
N LEU A 113 16.97 27.84 14.97
CA LEU A 113 16.56 26.51 15.40
C LEU A 113 17.61 25.89 16.33
N ALA A 114 17.19 25.59 17.57
CA ALA A 114 18.06 24.98 18.57
C ALA A 114 18.52 23.58 18.15
N ASP A 115 19.71 23.16 18.59
CA ASP A 115 20.32 21.87 18.23
C ASP A 115 19.39 20.68 18.50
N GLY A 116 18.71 20.68 19.65
CA GLY A 116 17.77 19.62 20.02
C GLY A 116 16.53 19.55 19.10
N GLN A 117 16.01 20.71 18.68
CA GLN A 117 14.88 20.76 17.74
C GLN A 117 15.31 20.30 16.34
N TRP A 118 16.49 20.71 15.89
CA TRP A 118 17.05 20.26 14.62
C TRP A 118 17.28 18.75 14.59
N LEU A 119 17.84 18.20 15.68
CA LEU A 119 18.05 16.76 15.81
C LEU A 119 16.71 16.00 15.75
N GLN A 120 15.70 16.48 16.47
CA GLN A 120 14.36 15.89 16.45
C GLN A 120 13.76 15.87 15.04
N VAL A 121 13.91 16.95 14.26
CA VAL A 121 13.42 16.99 12.86
C VAL A 121 14.15 15.95 12.01
N CYS A 122 15.48 15.83 12.14
CA CYS A 122 16.27 14.86 11.39
C CYS A 122 15.87 13.41 11.71
N GLU A 123 15.78 13.08 13.00
CA GLU A 123 15.38 11.75 13.49
C GLU A 123 13.97 11.38 13.02
N GLU A 124 13.03 12.33 13.08
CA GLU A 124 11.66 12.10 12.66
C GLU A 124 11.58 11.82 11.15
N VAL A 125 12.27 12.61 10.31
CA VAL A 125 12.34 12.39 8.85
C VAL A 125 12.95 11.03 8.49
N GLU A 126 14.05 10.65 9.14
CA GLU A 126 14.68 9.33 8.94
C GLU A 126 13.75 8.20 9.37
N SER A 127 13.05 8.36 10.50
CA SER A 127 12.10 7.36 11.00
C SER A 127 10.94 7.12 10.02
N TRP A 128 10.50 8.14 9.29
CA TRP A 128 9.41 7.99 8.30
C TRP A 128 9.82 7.08 7.16
N VAL A 129 11.05 7.22 6.66
CA VAL A 129 11.61 6.33 5.62
C VAL A 129 11.61 4.89 6.11
N VAL A 130 12.17 4.63 7.29
CA VAL A 130 12.22 3.28 7.88
C VAL A 130 10.82 2.67 8.04
N ARG A 131 9.83 3.47 8.44
CA ARG A 131 8.44 3.01 8.60
C ARG A 131 7.78 2.69 7.26
N ILE A 132 8.04 3.48 6.22
CA ILE A 132 7.53 3.22 4.87
C ILE A 132 8.19 1.97 4.29
N GLU A 133 9.51 1.84 4.40
CA GLU A 133 10.23 0.64 3.96
C GLU A 133 9.80 -0.60 4.72
N ALA A 134 9.53 -0.48 6.03
CA ALA A 134 8.95 -1.56 6.79
C ALA A 134 7.58 -1.95 6.22
N GLU A 135 6.70 -1.01 5.91
CA GLU A 135 5.41 -1.30 5.26
C GLU A 135 5.59 -1.91 3.86
N GLN A 136 6.57 -1.47 3.07
CA GLN A 136 6.93 -2.06 1.78
C GLN A 136 7.36 -3.52 1.92
N ASN A 137 8.15 -3.82 2.95
CA ASN A 137 8.77 -5.13 3.18
C ASN A 137 7.91 -6.06 4.06
N VAL A 138 6.89 -5.54 4.73
CA VAL A 138 6.01 -6.31 5.62
C VAL A 138 4.99 -7.10 4.78
N ARG A 139 5.29 -8.40 4.66
CA ARG A 139 4.38 -9.55 4.55
C ARG A 139 3.43 -9.61 3.34
N PRO A 140 2.91 -10.82 3.01
CA PRO A 140 1.82 -10.96 2.08
C PRO A 140 0.66 -10.03 2.47
N ARG A 141 0.31 -9.14 1.55
CA ARG A 141 -0.85 -8.26 1.62
C ARG A 141 -2.09 -9.15 1.79
N GLN A 142 -2.94 -8.81 2.74
CA GLN A 142 -4.21 -9.50 2.94
C GLN A 142 -5.34 -8.72 2.29
N MET A 143 -6.23 -9.42 1.59
CA MET A 143 -7.45 -8.89 1.01
C MET A 143 -8.62 -9.75 1.47
N GLU A 144 -9.59 -9.11 2.14
CA GLU A 144 -10.79 -9.78 2.60
C GLU A 144 -11.85 -9.85 1.47
N LEU A 145 -12.38 -11.03 1.21
CA LEU A 145 -13.46 -11.24 0.25
C LEU A 145 -14.82 -11.16 0.94
N THR A 146 -15.64 -10.21 0.51
CA THR A 146 -17.01 -10.03 1.04
C THR A 146 -18.02 -11.02 0.48
N VAL A 147 -17.61 -11.86 -0.47
CA VAL A 147 -18.44 -12.94 -1.03
C VAL A 147 -18.44 -14.17 -0.11
N PRO A 148 -19.54 -14.96 -0.08
CA PRO A 148 -19.57 -16.22 0.64
C PRO A 148 -18.49 -17.19 0.14
N CYS A 149 -17.92 -17.98 1.06
CA CYS A 149 -17.06 -19.11 0.70
C CYS A 149 -17.84 -20.08 -0.19
N PRO A 150 -17.34 -20.50 -1.36
CA PRO A 150 -18.06 -21.42 -2.24
C PRO A 150 -18.14 -22.86 -1.70
N ARG A 151 -17.37 -23.20 -0.65
CA ARG A 151 -17.38 -24.52 -0.02
C ARG A 151 -18.35 -24.63 1.15
N CYS A 152 -18.38 -23.63 2.04
CA CYS A 152 -19.19 -23.66 3.26
C CYS A 152 -20.25 -22.55 3.35
N GLU A 153 -20.35 -21.68 2.35
CA GLU A 153 -21.28 -20.54 2.28
C GLU A 153 -21.13 -19.49 3.39
N ALA A 154 -20.17 -19.67 4.31
CA ALA A 154 -19.85 -18.66 5.31
C ALA A 154 -19.36 -17.39 4.60
N ARG A 155 -20.03 -16.26 4.89
CA ARG A 155 -19.60 -14.93 4.43
C ARG A 155 -18.73 -14.22 5.46
N TRP A 156 -18.99 -14.48 6.74
CA TRP A 156 -18.31 -13.83 7.86
C TRP A 156 -17.99 -14.85 8.94
N VAL A 157 -16.90 -14.61 9.66
CA VAL A 157 -16.50 -15.35 10.85
C VAL A 157 -16.38 -14.39 12.04
N LEU A 158 -16.58 -14.90 13.24
CA LEU A 158 -16.36 -14.17 14.49
C LEU A 158 -14.94 -14.49 14.96
N ASP A 159 -14.06 -13.50 14.92
CA ASP A 159 -12.67 -13.61 15.37
C ASP A 159 -12.44 -12.60 16.50
N GLY A 160 -12.24 -13.09 17.72
CA GLY A 160 -12.09 -12.23 18.91
C GLY A 160 -13.30 -11.33 19.20
N GLY A 161 -14.50 -11.72 18.76
CA GLY A 161 -15.72 -10.92 18.87
C GLY A 161 -15.91 -9.89 17.76
N GLU A 162 -14.95 -9.75 16.84
CA GLU A 162 -15.07 -8.93 15.63
C GLU A 162 -15.58 -9.76 14.45
N ARG A 163 -16.46 -9.18 13.64
CA ARG A 163 -16.94 -9.80 12.41
C ARG A 163 -15.92 -9.55 11.30
N ARG A 164 -15.29 -10.61 10.79
CA ARG A 164 -14.31 -10.56 9.70
C ARG A 164 -14.80 -11.36 8.50
N ALA A 165 -14.31 -11.05 7.31
CA ALA A 165 -14.65 -11.83 6.12
C ALA A 165 -14.22 -13.30 6.29
N ALA A 166 -15.06 -14.22 5.82
CA ALA A 166 -14.78 -15.64 5.91
C ALA A 166 -13.64 -16.09 4.98
N VAL A 167 -13.38 -15.39 3.87
CA VAL A 167 -12.28 -15.70 2.96
C VAL A 167 -11.29 -14.53 2.92
N VAL A 168 -10.01 -14.82 3.14
CA VAL A 168 -8.91 -13.87 3.03
C VAL A 168 -7.96 -14.32 1.94
N ILE A 169 -7.44 -13.39 1.14
CA ILE A 169 -6.39 -13.62 0.16
C ILE A 169 -5.10 -12.98 0.65
N GLU A 170 -4.09 -13.79 0.89
CA GLU A 170 -2.71 -13.38 1.10
C GLU A 170 -1.95 -13.34 -0.23
N TYR A 171 -1.29 -12.22 -0.54
CA TYR A 171 -0.49 -12.10 -1.76
C TYR A 171 0.74 -11.22 -1.52
N ALA A 172 1.90 -11.65 -2.01
CA ALA A 172 3.13 -10.88 -1.98
C ALA A 172 3.71 -10.81 -3.39
N GLU A 173 4.46 -9.76 -3.68
CA GLU A 173 5.21 -9.68 -4.93
C GLU A 173 6.18 -10.86 -5.04
N GLY A 174 6.26 -11.47 -6.23
CA GLY A 174 7.08 -12.66 -6.47
C GLY A 174 6.58 -13.96 -5.81
N ARG A 175 5.41 -13.97 -5.14
CA ARG A 175 4.82 -15.18 -4.57
C ARG A 175 3.43 -15.46 -5.15
N ALA A 176 3.08 -16.74 -5.26
CA ALA A 176 1.71 -17.13 -5.61
C ALA A 176 0.76 -16.68 -4.48
N PRO A 177 -0.38 -16.05 -4.81
CA PRO A 177 -1.37 -15.69 -3.81
C PRO A 177 -2.01 -16.94 -3.22
N ILE A 178 -2.50 -16.83 -1.99
CA ILE A 178 -3.15 -17.90 -1.24
C ILE A 178 -4.44 -17.33 -0.70
N ALA A 179 -5.59 -17.89 -1.09
CA ALA A 179 -6.85 -17.60 -0.41
C ALA A 179 -7.16 -18.70 0.60
N GLU A 180 -7.66 -18.33 1.78
CA GLU A 180 -8.02 -19.24 2.86
C GLU A 180 -9.40 -18.89 3.40
N CYS A 181 -10.24 -19.90 3.63
CA CYS A 181 -11.47 -19.75 4.38
C CYS A 181 -11.20 -19.92 5.89
N ARG A 182 -11.40 -18.84 6.65
CA ARG A 182 -11.23 -18.77 8.12
C ARG A 182 -12.35 -19.46 8.91
N ALA A 183 -13.38 -20.02 8.24
CA ALA A 183 -14.44 -20.73 8.95
C ALA A 183 -13.88 -22.06 9.48
N GLU A 184 -14.00 -22.29 10.79
CA GLU A 184 -13.42 -23.44 11.50
C GLU A 184 -13.80 -24.79 10.88
N GLU A 185 -14.99 -24.90 10.30
CA GLU A 185 -15.48 -26.15 9.68
C GLU A 185 -15.07 -26.32 8.21
N CYS A 186 -14.44 -25.33 7.58
CA CYS A 186 -14.20 -25.28 6.14
C CYS A 186 -12.73 -25.47 5.76
N GLU A 187 -11.84 -24.65 6.32
CA GLU A 187 -10.38 -24.64 6.08
C GLU A 187 -9.99 -24.76 4.58
N ALA A 188 -10.82 -24.22 3.68
CA ALA A 188 -10.58 -24.31 2.25
C ALA A 188 -9.43 -23.39 1.84
N LEU A 189 -8.57 -23.89 0.94
CA LEU A 189 -7.39 -23.19 0.46
C LEU A 189 -7.39 -23.12 -1.08
N TRP A 190 -7.10 -21.95 -1.64
CA TRP A 190 -6.95 -21.74 -3.08
C TRP A 190 -5.60 -21.10 -3.36
N VAL A 191 -4.71 -21.84 -4.02
CA VAL A 191 -3.35 -21.39 -4.28
C VAL A 191 -3.22 -20.96 -5.74
N GLY A 192 -2.71 -19.76 -5.95
CA GLY A 192 -2.49 -19.18 -7.27
C GLY A 192 -3.72 -18.49 -7.84
N TRP A 193 -3.48 -17.58 -8.78
CA TRP A 193 -4.53 -16.76 -9.38
C TRP A 193 -5.59 -17.59 -10.13
N SER A 194 -5.23 -18.76 -10.68
CA SER A 194 -6.16 -19.64 -11.37
C SER A 194 -7.26 -20.17 -10.45
N GLU A 195 -6.90 -20.59 -9.23
CA GLU A 195 -7.85 -21.07 -8.23
C GLU A 195 -8.62 -19.92 -7.57
N ILE A 196 -7.95 -18.80 -7.31
CA ILE A 196 -8.60 -17.60 -6.77
C ILE A 196 -9.63 -17.03 -7.75
N THR A 197 -9.41 -17.15 -9.06
CA THR A 197 -10.40 -16.73 -10.06
C THR A 197 -11.70 -17.53 -9.95
N LYS A 198 -11.61 -18.82 -9.59
CA LYS A 198 -12.77 -19.70 -9.39
C LYS A 198 -13.59 -19.38 -8.15
N LEU A 199 -13.06 -18.63 -7.18
CA LEU A 199 -13.77 -18.14 -6.00
C LEU A 199 -14.90 -17.13 -6.30
N GLY A 200 -15.22 -16.90 -7.57
CA GLY A 200 -16.17 -15.86 -7.97
C GLY A 200 -15.51 -14.53 -8.28
N PHE A 201 -14.21 -14.52 -8.58
CA PHE A 201 -13.57 -13.39 -9.27
C PHE A 201 -14.05 -13.25 -10.74
N SER A 202 -15.08 -14.00 -11.14
CA SER A 202 -16.07 -13.51 -12.10
C SER A 202 -16.92 -12.40 -11.46
N VAL A 203 -16.26 -11.30 -11.09
CA VAL A 203 -16.90 -9.99 -11.21
C VAL A 203 -17.31 -9.90 -12.69
N GLN A 204 -18.47 -9.35 -13.01
CA GLN A 204 -18.88 -9.08 -14.41
C GLN A 204 -17.99 -8.05 -15.13
N ALA A 205 -16.69 -7.99 -14.81
CA ALA A 205 -15.67 -7.24 -15.51
C ALA A 205 -14.90 -8.22 -16.39
N SER A 206 -15.04 -8.04 -17.69
CA SER A 206 -14.21 -8.66 -18.73
C SER A 206 -12.77 -8.78 -18.26
N VAL A 207 -12.28 -10.02 -18.16
CA VAL A 207 -10.87 -10.31 -17.86
C VAL A 207 -10.04 -9.80 -19.03
N ASP A 208 -9.33 -8.70 -18.84
CA ASP A 208 -8.39 -8.20 -19.82
C ASP A 208 -7.13 -9.08 -19.80
N THR A 209 -7.14 -10.11 -20.64
CA THR A 209 -6.04 -11.08 -20.81
C THR A 209 -4.69 -10.40 -21.09
N ALA A 210 -4.69 -9.18 -21.63
CA ALA A 210 -3.48 -8.40 -21.88
C ALA A 210 -2.75 -8.00 -20.59
N VAL A 211 -3.47 -7.82 -19.48
CA VAL A 211 -2.90 -7.44 -18.17
C VAL A 211 -2.24 -8.65 -17.48
N LEU A 212 -2.78 -9.85 -17.68
CA LEU A 212 -2.16 -11.08 -17.17
C LEU A 212 -0.88 -11.40 -17.95
N GLU A 213 -0.91 -11.20 -19.27
CA GLU A 213 0.26 -11.39 -20.14
C GLU A 213 1.37 -10.35 -19.86
N SER A 214 1.04 -9.10 -19.53
CA SER A 214 2.04 -8.07 -19.18
C SER A 214 2.73 -8.31 -17.83
N CYS A 215 2.08 -9.05 -16.92
CA CYS A 215 2.68 -9.56 -15.68
C CYS A 215 3.43 -10.89 -15.87
N GLY A 216 3.64 -11.35 -17.11
CA GLY A 216 4.36 -12.60 -17.42
C GLY A 216 3.55 -13.87 -17.19
N ILE A 217 2.23 -13.77 -16.98
CA ILE A 217 1.35 -14.91 -16.73
C ILE A 217 0.74 -15.35 -18.07
N ARG A 218 1.06 -16.57 -18.51
CA ARG A 218 0.41 -17.17 -19.70
C ARG A 218 -1.01 -17.60 -19.35
N VAL A 219 -1.99 -16.95 -19.98
CA VAL A 219 -3.39 -17.35 -19.87
C VAL A 219 -3.70 -18.35 -20.97
N ASP A 220 -4.05 -19.58 -20.61
CA ASP A 220 -4.50 -20.58 -21.57
C ASP A 220 -5.92 -20.21 -22.05
N ARG A 221 -6.00 -19.72 -23.30
CA ARG A 221 -7.26 -19.25 -23.90
C ARG A 221 -8.17 -20.40 -24.37
N SER A 222 -7.72 -21.65 -24.28
CA SER A 222 -8.46 -22.81 -24.80
C SER A 222 -9.77 -23.12 -24.04
N GLY A 223 -9.97 -22.57 -22.84
CA GLY A 223 -11.19 -22.78 -22.03
C GLY A 223 -12.28 -21.72 -22.15
N LEU A 224 -12.03 -20.56 -22.78
CA LEU A 224 -12.95 -19.39 -22.74
C LEU A 224 -14.03 -19.38 -23.85
N SER A 225 -13.96 -20.27 -24.84
CA SER A 225 -14.82 -20.23 -26.04
C SER A 225 -16.12 -21.04 -25.96
N ARG A 226 -16.46 -21.70 -24.84
CA ARG A 226 -17.64 -22.59 -24.75
C ARG A 226 -18.94 -21.96 -24.22
N GLY A 227 -18.96 -20.66 -23.92
CA GLY A 227 -20.08 -20.02 -23.22
C GLY A 227 -21.09 -19.22 -24.07
N GLN A 228 -20.85 -18.99 -25.37
CA GLN A 228 -21.65 -18.03 -26.16
C GLN A 228 -22.74 -18.63 -27.07
N ASP A 229 -22.81 -19.95 -27.25
CA ASP A 229 -23.73 -20.57 -28.23
C ASP A 229 -25.05 -21.13 -27.64
N ALA A 230 -25.42 -20.78 -26.40
CA ALA A 230 -26.63 -21.30 -25.74
C ALA A 230 -27.76 -20.28 -25.55
N MET A 231 -27.82 -19.22 -26.36
CA MET A 231 -28.99 -18.34 -26.48
C MET A 231 -29.21 -17.94 -27.94
N SER A 232 -29.71 -18.88 -28.73
CA SER A 232 -30.42 -18.63 -29.99
C SER A 232 -31.55 -19.64 -30.13
#